data_AF-A0A4Q1D094-F1
#
_entry.id   AF-A0A4Q1D094-F1
#
_cell.length_a   1.000
_cell.length_b   1.000
_cell.length_c   1.000
_cell.angle_alpha   90.00
_cell.angle_beta   90.00
_cell.angle_gamma   90.00
#
_symmetry.space_group_name_H-M   'P 1'
#
loop_
_entity.id
_entity.type
_entity.pdbx_description
1 polymer ?
#
loop_
_entity_poly.entity_id
_entity_poly.type
_entity_poly.pdbx_seq_one_letter_code
_entity_poly.pdbx_strand_id
1 'polypeptide(L)' 'MPNCLTLHKSTARPSTVEIGANVLVAPDEEEILNRASLILSGKQSEKTLIPENWDGAAAKRIAEVLERGG' A
#
# COMPACT_ATOMS: atom_id res chain seq x y z
N MET A 1 -6.91 6.64 -7.38
CA MET A 1 -7.32 5.23 -7.12
C MET A 1 -6.07 4.36 -6.99
N PRO A 2 -5.94 3.55 -5.92
CA PRO A 2 -4.80 2.62 -5.70
C PRO A 2 -4.65 1.56 -6.79
N ASN A 3 -3.40 1.16 -7.04
CA ASN A 3 -3.02 0.18 -8.07
C ASN A 3 -2.93 -1.25 -7.52
N CYS A 4 -3.00 -1.39 -6.19
CA CYS A 4 -2.98 -2.68 -5.51
C CYS A 4 -4.39 -3.00 -5.03
N LEU A 5 -4.89 -4.18 -5.41
CA LEU A 5 -6.18 -4.71 -4.99
C LEU A 5 -5.91 -5.89 -4.05
N THR A 6 -6.39 -5.80 -2.81
CA THR A 6 -6.34 -6.90 -1.85
C THR A 6 -7.70 -7.57 -1.80
N LEU A 7 -7.79 -8.81 -2.28
CA LEU A 7 -9.02 -9.61 -2.33
C LEU A 7 -9.34 -10.23 -0.96
N HIS A 8 -9.47 -9.38 0.05
CA HIS A 8 -9.74 -9.80 1.42
C HIS A 8 -10.45 -8.68 2.18
N LYS A 9 -11.15 -9.05 3.25
CA LYS A 9 -11.89 -8.09 4.10
C LYS A 9 -10.99 -7.32 5.06
N SER A 10 -9.73 -7.69 5.19
CA SER A 10 -8.77 -7.06 6.11
C SER A 10 -7.33 -7.14 5.59
N THR A 11 -6.44 -6.33 6.16
CA THR A 11 -5.01 -6.31 5.86
C THR A 11 -4.19 -6.25 7.13
N ALA A 12 -3.04 -6.92 7.16
CA ALA A 12 -2.05 -6.78 8.23
C ALA A 12 -1.24 -5.47 8.11
N ARG A 13 -1.46 -4.69 7.05
CA ARG A 13 -0.80 -3.42 6.76
C ARG A 13 -1.84 -2.31 6.54
N PRO A 14 -2.49 -1.79 7.61
CA PRO A 14 -3.54 -0.76 7.48
C PRO A 14 -3.04 0.51 6.78
N SER A 15 -1.79 0.90 7.03
CA SER A 15 -1.19 2.12 6.49
C SER A 15 -1.21 2.20 4.96
N THR A 16 -1.15 1.07 4.25
CA THR A 16 -1.20 1.09 2.77
C THR A 16 -2.59 1.41 2.24
N VAL A 17 -3.65 1.12 3.01
CA VAL A 17 -5.03 1.48 2.67
C VAL A 17 -5.30 2.93 3.03
N GLU A 18 -4.86 3.37 4.21
CA GLU A 18 -5.04 4.75 4.70
C GLU A 18 -4.43 5.80 3.78
N ILE A 19 -3.22 5.55 3.25
CA ILE A 19 -2.55 6.49 2.33
C ILE A 19 -2.99 6.32 0.86
N GLY A 20 -3.92 5.42 0.59
CA GLY A 20 -4.45 5.18 -0.75
C GLY A 20 -3.49 4.46 -1.72
N ALA A 21 -2.54 3.68 -1.19
CA ALA A 21 -1.64 2.85 -2.00
C ALA A 21 -2.19 1.44 -2.30
N ASN A 22 -3.17 0.99 -1.52
CA ASN A 22 -3.85 -0.30 -1.63
C ASN A 22 -5.34 -0.13 -1.32
N VAL A 23 -6.19 -1.02 -1.84
CA VAL A 23 -7.62 -1.08 -1.48
C VAL A 23 -8.04 -2.51 -1.19
N LEU A 24 -8.86 -2.66 -0.15
CA LEU A 24 -9.55 -3.93 0.14
C LEU A 24 -10.76 -4.04 -0.78
N VAL A 25 -10.86 -5.16 -1.50
CA VAL A 25 -11.98 -5.46 -2.38
C VAL A 25 -12.65 -6.71 -1.85
N ALA A 26 -13.98 -6.64 -1.67
CA ALA A 26 -14.78 -7.82 -1.35
C ALA A 26 -14.69 -8.84 -2.50
N PRO A 27 -15.00 -10.13 -2.27
CA PRO A 27 -15.04 -11.12 -3.34
C PRO A 27 -16.29 -10.94 -4.22
N ASP A 28 -16.34 -9.81 -4.92
CA ASP A 28 -17.36 -9.44 -5.91
C ASP A 28 -16.69 -9.33 -7.28
N GLU A 29 -17.10 -10.20 -8.20
CA GLU A 29 -16.45 -10.33 -9.51
C GLU A 29 -16.55 -9.04 -10.35
N GLU A 30 -17.73 -8.41 -10.33
CA GLU A 30 -17.98 -7.20 -11.10
C GLU A 30 -17.11 -6.03 -10.59
N GLU A 31 -17.03 -5.85 -9.28
CA GLU A 31 -16.18 -4.83 -8.66
C GLU A 31 -14.69 -5.06 -8.98
N ILE A 32 -14.23 -6.31 -8.88
CA ILE A 32 -12.83 -6.67 -9.18
C ILE A 32 -12.49 -6.35 -10.63
N LEU A 33 -13.33 -6.79 -11.58
CA LEU A 33 -13.12 -6.57 -13.02
C LEU A 33 -13.16 -5.09 -13.38
N ASN A 34 -14.10 -4.32 -12.81
CA ASN A 34 -14.19 -2.88 -13.02
C ASN A 34 -12.94 -2.14 -12.52
N ARG A 35 -12.46 -2.47 -11.32
CA ARG A 35 -11.25 -1.86 -10.75
C ARG A 35 -10.00 -2.24 -11.55
N ALA A 36 -9.85 -3.51 -11.91
CA ALA A 36 -8.73 -3.98 -12.73
C ALA A 36 -8.71 -3.27 -14.09
N SER A 37 -9.86 -3.16 -14.76
CA SER A 37 -9.99 -2.45 -16.04
C SER A 37 -9.60 -0.99 -15.92
N LEU A 38 -9.99 -0.32 -14.84
CA LEU A 38 -9.62 1.08 -14.61
C LEU A 38 -8.11 1.25 -14.40
N ILE A 39 -7.47 0.37 -13.61
CA ILE A 39 -6.01 0.36 -13.40
C ILE A 39 -5.29 0.14 -14.74
N LEU A 40 -5.72 -0.85 -15.52
CA LEU A 40 -5.12 -1.19 -16.80
C LEU A 40 -5.31 -0.10 -17.87
N SER A 41 -6.36 0.72 -17.76
CA SER A 41 -6.61 1.83 -18.69
C SER A 41 -5.59 2.95 -18.60
N GLY A 42 -4.74 2.98 -17.57
CA GLY A 42 -3.71 4.01 -17.38
C GLY A 42 -4.27 5.41 -17.09
N LYS A 43 -5.60 5.57 -16.96
CA LYS A 43 -6.27 6.85 -16.65
C LYS A 43 -6.10 7.31 -15.19
N GLN A 44 -5.05 6.84 -14.52
CA GLN A 44 -4.87 7.00 -13.09
C GLN A 44 -4.29 8.39 -12.77
N SER A 45 -5.02 9.17 -11.99
CA SER A 45 -4.76 10.58 -11.73
C SER A 45 -4.03 10.89 -10.42
N GLU A 46 -3.69 9.89 -9.59
CA GLU A 46 -3.16 10.14 -8.26
C GLU A 46 -1.85 9.40 -8.01
N LYS A 47 -0.84 10.14 -7.53
CA LYS A 47 0.42 9.57 -7.05
C LYS A 47 0.12 8.61 -5.90
N THR A 48 0.45 7.34 -6.08
CA THR A 48 0.56 6.39 -4.98
C THR A 48 1.56 6.95 -3.96
N LEU A 49 1.10 7.19 -2.74
CA LEU A 49 1.96 7.67 -1.66
C LEU A 49 2.75 6.50 -1.07
N ILE A 50 4.00 6.77 -0.69
CA ILE A 50 4.85 5.81 0.02
C ILE A 50 4.64 6.04 1.52
N PRO A 51 4.36 4.99 2.32
CA PRO A 51 4.23 5.14 3.77
C PRO A 51 5.50 5.71 4.42
N GLU A 52 5.33 6.34 5.58
CA GLU A 52 6.47 6.82 6.37
C GLU A 52 7.44 5.66 6.70
N ASN A 53 8.74 5.96 6.69
CA ASN A 53 9.84 5.00 6.96
C ASN A 53 10.02 3.87 5.93
N TRP A 54 9.29 3.89 4.80
CA TRP A 54 9.53 2.98 3.66
C TRP A 54 10.60 3.53 2.70
N ASP A 55 11.69 4.02 3.26
CA ASP A 55 12.83 4.63 2.56
C ASP A 55 14.01 3.65 2.37
N GLY A 56 13.86 2.41 2.82
CA GLY A 56 14.92 1.40 2.77
C GLY A 56 16.03 1.56 3.83
N ALA A 57 15.93 2.54 4.74
CA ALA A 57 16.97 2.83 5.74
C ALA A 57 16.71 2.19 7.12
N ALA A 58 15.86 1.17 7.20
CA ALA A 58 15.50 0.51 8.45
C ALA A 58 16.72 -0.03 9.22
N ALA A 59 17.66 -0.69 8.53
CA ALA A 59 18.86 -1.24 9.14
C ALA A 59 19.73 -0.15 9.81
N LYS A 60 19.90 0.99 9.13
CA LYS A 60 20.65 2.13 9.67
C LYS A 60 20.01 2.68 10.94
N ARG A 61 18.69 2.90 10.93
CA ARG A 61 17.94 3.38 12.11
C ARG A 61 18.06 2.41 13.29
N ILE A 62 18.02 1.11 13.05
CA ILE A 62 18.15 0.09 14.10
C ILE A 62 19.57 0.12 14.70
N ALA A 63 20.61 0.18 13.87
CA ALA A 63 22.00 0.26 14.34
C ALA A 63 22.23 1.49 15.23
N GLU A 64 21.74 2.66 14.81
CA GLU A 64 21.84 3.90 15.60
C GLU A 64 21.20 3.79 16.98
N VAL A 65 20.10 3.05 17.13
CA VAL A 65 19.44 2.82 18.43
C VAL A 65 20.28 1.91 19.32
N LEU A 66 20.85 0.83 18.76
CA LEU A 66 21.68 -0.12 19.50
C LEU A 66 22.98 0.52 19.99
N GLU A 67 23.61 1.39 19.18
CA GLU A 67 24.83 2.12 19.56
C GLU A 67 24.59 3.15 20.67
N ARG A 68 23.39 3.75 20.74
CA ARG A 68 23.04 4.73 21.77
C ARG A 68 22.66 4.11 23.11
N GLY A 69 22.26 2.84 23.11
CA GLY A 69 21.84 2.10 24.31
C GLY A 69 22.91 1.22 24.94
N GLY A 70 24.12 1.19 24.36
CA GLY A 70 25.30 0.47 24.85
C GLY A 70 26.21 1.32 25.73
#